data_AF-A0A552G3W7-F1
#
_entry.id   AF-A0A552G3W7-F1
#
_cell.length_a   1.000
_cell.length_b   1.000
_cell.length_c   1.000
_cell.angle_alpha   90.00
_cell.angle_beta   90.00
_cell.angle_gamma   90.00
#
_symmetry.space_group_name_H-M   'P 1'
#
loop_
_entity.id
_entity.type
_entity.pdbx_description
1 polymer ?
#
loop_
_entity_poly.entity_id
_entity_poly.type
_entity_poly.pdbx_seq_one_letter_code
_entity_poly.pdbx_strand_id
1 'polypeptide(L)'
;MAKQYMPLEDCSGSAVLGGEIPQLRPPAFSDAPKYTTFSYTYYPGVSEIYEAVAPNISTRFYAIEAAIDFSKAKGDLQAVLMAHGGYFGEHGFYIYQGKLCYVYNWLGQQQKITCDLPRLSGEVKLKVEFAKPKIIAPSDEKLSDSTIYEMKLYINNIEQNVDIIRTFSNHTPNFLTRYKHEIPCEFQGAKLRRIIVTITNDVRAINDDQL
;
A
#
# COMPACT_ATOMS: atom_id res chain seq x y z
N MET A 1 -22.28 -21.60 25.62
CA MET A 1 -21.21 -20.68 25.19
C MET A 1 -20.51 -21.30 24.00
N ALA A 2 -20.79 -20.80 22.79
CA ALA A 2 -20.20 -21.35 21.57
C ALA A 2 -18.74 -20.87 21.45
N LYS A 3 -17.80 -21.82 21.47
CA LYS A 3 -16.41 -21.59 21.09
C LYS A 3 -16.41 -21.36 19.58
N GLN A 4 -16.37 -20.11 19.16
CA GLN A 4 -16.31 -19.73 17.75
C GLN A 4 -14.89 -20.02 17.25
N TYR A 5 -14.72 -21.16 16.58
CA TYR A 5 -13.48 -21.50 15.89
C TYR A 5 -13.33 -20.60 14.66
N MET A 6 -12.25 -19.82 14.59
CA MET A 6 -11.83 -19.11 13.38
C MET A 6 -11.04 -20.07 12.47
N PRO A 7 -11.05 -19.86 11.14
CA PRO A 7 -10.52 -20.85 10.21
C PRO A 7 -8.98 -20.90 10.26
N LEU A 8 -8.45 -22.12 10.41
CA LEU A 8 -7.07 -22.63 10.25
C LEU A 8 -5.90 -21.96 11.00
N GLU A 9 -5.97 -20.67 11.31
CA GLU A 9 -4.93 -19.94 12.03
C GLU A 9 -5.38 -19.78 13.49
N ASP A 10 -4.84 -20.60 14.40
CA ASP A 10 -5.16 -20.59 15.85
C ASP A 10 -4.47 -19.40 16.58
N CYS A 11 -4.43 -18.24 15.92
CA CYS A 11 -3.74 -17.04 16.35
C CYS A 11 -4.74 -15.96 16.81
N SER A 12 -4.42 -15.22 17.88
CA SER A 12 -5.23 -14.05 18.28
C SER A 12 -5.19 -12.97 17.20
N GLY A 13 -6.21 -12.12 17.10
CA GLY A 13 -6.21 -11.00 16.14
C GLY A 13 -4.98 -10.09 16.27
N SER A 14 -4.46 -9.91 17.49
CA SER A 14 -3.19 -9.21 17.73
C SER A 14 -1.97 -9.98 17.20
N ALA A 15 -1.95 -11.31 17.29
CA ALA A 15 -0.89 -12.14 16.72
C ALA A 15 -0.96 -12.20 15.19
N VAL A 16 -2.16 -12.16 14.60
CA VAL A 16 -2.35 -12.06 13.14
C VAL A 16 -1.89 -10.69 12.62
N LEU A 17 -2.13 -9.62 13.37
CA LEU A 17 -1.79 -8.25 12.96
C LEU A 17 -0.36 -7.81 13.31
N GLY A 18 0.20 -8.34 14.40
CA GLY A 18 1.51 -7.98 14.93
C GLY A 18 2.58 -9.05 14.73
N GLY A 19 2.19 -10.30 14.43
CA GLY A 19 3.13 -11.37 14.13
C GLY A 19 3.74 -11.22 12.74
N GLU A 20 4.96 -11.70 12.57
CA GLU A 20 5.53 -11.84 11.24
C GLU A 20 4.76 -12.91 10.46
N ILE A 21 4.20 -12.53 9.32
CA ILE A 21 3.61 -13.47 8.37
C ILE A 21 4.77 -14.26 7.73
N PRO A 22 4.80 -15.60 7.82
CA PRO A 22 5.84 -16.40 7.19
C PRO A 22 5.87 -16.17 5.68
N GLN A 23 6.99 -15.65 5.18
CA GLN A 23 7.22 -15.43 3.75
C GLN A 23 7.99 -16.62 3.17
N LEU A 24 7.63 -17.07 1.95
CA LEU A 24 8.26 -18.22 1.28
C LEU A 24 9.75 -18.01 0.93
N ARG A 25 10.26 -16.78 1.05
CA ARG A 25 11.68 -16.43 1.00
C ARG A 25 12.07 -15.99 2.41
N PRO A 26 13.25 -16.39 2.96
CA PRO A 26 13.62 -15.95 4.30
C PRO A 26 13.51 -14.43 4.34
N PRO A 27 12.84 -13.83 5.36
CA PRO A 27 12.77 -12.40 5.42
C PRO A 27 14.20 -11.95 5.61
N ALA A 28 14.71 -11.18 4.65
CA ALA A 28 15.99 -10.54 4.87
C ALA A 28 15.90 -9.50 6.00
N PHE A 29 14.71 -9.25 6.57
CA PHE A 29 14.56 -8.72 7.93
C PHE A 29 15.05 -9.75 8.95
N SER A 30 16.36 -9.99 9.02
CA SER A 30 16.93 -10.36 10.31
C SER A 30 16.95 -9.09 11.17
N ASP A 31 16.81 -9.20 12.49
CA ASP A 31 17.05 -8.10 13.45
C ASP A 31 18.45 -7.47 13.35
N ALA A 32 19.31 -7.95 12.44
CA ALA A 32 20.57 -7.32 12.12
C ALA A 32 20.35 -5.95 11.44
N PRO A 33 20.99 -4.88 11.94
CA PRO A 33 20.84 -3.50 11.45
C PRO A 33 21.31 -3.27 9.99
N LYS A 34 21.83 -4.31 9.33
CA LYS A 34 22.34 -4.26 7.95
C LYS A 34 21.23 -4.35 6.90
N TYR A 35 20.05 -4.84 7.25
CA TYR A 35 18.96 -5.05 6.30
C TYR A 35 17.68 -4.39 6.80
N THR A 36 17.70 -3.06 6.84
CA THR A 36 16.56 -2.25 7.29
C THR A 36 15.61 -1.88 6.15
N THR A 37 16.03 -2.01 4.89
CA THR A 37 15.27 -1.60 3.70
C THR A 37 15.22 -2.71 2.64
N PHE A 38 14.05 -2.93 2.03
CA PHE A 38 13.83 -3.89 0.95
C PHE A 38 12.95 -3.31 -0.14
N SER A 39 13.16 -3.74 -1.39
CA SER A 39 12.35 -3.34 -2.52
C SER A 39 11.83 -4.54 -3.30
N TYR A 40 10.56 -4.48 -3.68
CA TYR A 40 9.88 -5.43 -4.56
C TYR A 40 9.54 -4.71 -5.85
N THR A 41 9.89 -5.30 -7.00
CA THR A 41 9.55 -4.72 -8.31
C THR A 41 8.55 -5.61 -9.03
N TYR A 42 7.40 -5.04 -9.35
CA TYR A 42 6.35 -5.65 -10.15
C TYR A 42 6.38 -5.10 -11.57
N TYR A 43 6.29 -6.00 -12.54
CA TYR A 43 6.13 -5.65 -13.95
C TYR A 43 4.70 -5.93 -14.39
N PRO A 44 4.17 -5.20 -15.38
CA PRO A 44 2.84 -5.44 -15.91
C PRO A 44 2.68 -6.86 -16.48
N GLY A 45 1.45 -7.37 -16.47
CA GLY A 45 1.13 -8.73 -16.96
C GLY A 45 1.34 -9.83 -15.92
N VAL A 46 1.56 -9.47 -14.65
CA VAL A 46 1.53 -10.42 -13.53
C VAL A 46 0.10 -10.87 -13.21
N SER A 47 -0.05 -12.10 -12.75
CA SER A 47 -1.29 -12.60 -12.16
C SER A 47 -1.48 -12.06 -10.74
N GLU A 48 -2.68 -12.25 -10.17
CA GLU A 48 -2.96 -11.98 -8.75
C GLU A 48 -1.87 -12.59 -7.86
N ILE A 49 -1.37 -11.78 -6.93
CA ILE A 49 -0.35 -12.18 -5.97
C ILE A 49 -1.04 -12.48 -4.64
N TYR A 50 -0.81 -13.66 -4.10
CA TYR A 50 -1.34 -14.05 -2.79
C TYR A 50 -0.61 -13.31 -1.67
N GLU A 51 -1.33 -13.02 -0.59
CA GLU A 51 -0.82 -12.28 0.58
C GLU A 51 0.48 -12.87 1.14
N ALA A 52 0.59 -14.21 1.19
CA ALA A 52 1.76 -14.92 1.71
C ALA A 52 3.08 -14.68 0.92
N VAL A 53 2.99 -14.13 -0.28
CA VAL A 53 4.14 -13.81 -1.15
C VAL A 53 4.17 -12.33 -1.57
N ALA A 54 3.24 -11.54 -1.05
CA ALA A 54 3.18 -10.10 -1.27
C ALA A 54 4.01 -9.36 -0.22
N PRO A 55 4.39 -8.09 -0.47
CA PRO A 55 5.24 -7.32 0.45
C PRO A 55 4.48 -7.08 1.75
N ASN A 56 5.07 -7.50 2.87
CA ASN A 56 4.48 -7.28 4.18
C ASN A 56 4.76 -5.84 4.65
N ILE A 57 3.79 -4.95 4.43
CA ILE A 57 3.84 -3.54 4.84
C ILE A 57 3.29 -3.30 6.26
N SER A 58 2.78 -4.33 6.93
CA SER A 58 2.14 -4.21 8.24
C SER A 58 3.12 -3.71 9.29
N THR A 59 2.77 -2.65 10.01
CA THR A 59 3.64 -2.03 11.04
C THR A 59 4.98 -1.48 10.52
N ARG A 60 5.10 -1.23 9.21
CA ARG A 60 6.32 -0.72 8.57
C ARG A 60 6.13 0.65 7.93
N PHE A 61 7.25 1.31 7.65
CA PHE A 61 7.30 2.42 6.71
C PHE A 61 7.41 1.85 5.31
N TYR A 62 6.72 2.45 4.35
CA TYR A 62 6.83 2.01 2.96
C TYR A 62 6.57 3.15 1.98
N ALA A 63 7.09 2.96 0.78
CA ALA A 63 6.83 3.78 -0.38
C ALA A 63 6.41 2.90 -1.55
N ILE A 64 5.43 3.35 -2.33
CA ILE A 64 5.00 2.70 -3.57
C ILE A 64 5.25 3.70 -4.69
N GLU A 65 6.11 3.34 -5.64
CA GLU A 65 6.39 4.12 -6.85
C GLU A 65 5.85 3.37 -8.07
N ALA A 66 4.99 4.02 -8.86
CA ALA A 66 4.52 3.54 -10.14
C ALA A 66 5.15 4.38 -11.27
N ALA A 67 5.90 3.72 -12.16
CA ALA A 67 6.41 4.33 -13.38
C ALA A 67 5.42 4.09 -14.52
N ILE A 68 4.91 5.16 -15.13
CA ILE A 68 3.85 5.11 -16.13
C ILE A 68 4.28 5.96 -17.34
N ASP A 69 4.08 5.42 -18.54
CA ASP A 69 4.24 6.14 -19.79
C ASP A 69 2.89 6.74 -20.23
N PHE A 70 2.80 8.06 -20.14
CA PHE A 70 1.64 8.86 -20.53
C PHE A 70 1.68 9.32 -22.00
N SER A 71 2.70 8.94 -22.79
CA SER A 71 2.89 9.46 -24.16
C SER A 71 1.71 9.18 -25.10
N LYS A 72 0.94 8.11 -24.84
CA LYS A 72 -0.25 7.72 -25.60
C LYS A 72 -1.55 7.83 -24.80
N ALA A 73 -1.51 8.45 -23.62
CA ALA A 73 -2.68 8.61 -22.76
C ALA A 73 -3.74 9.50 -23.44
N LYS A 74 -5.00 9.07 -23.37
CA LYS A 74 -6.15 9.79 -23.93
C LYS A 74 -7.21 10.05 -22.87
N GLY A 75 -7.77 11.25 -22.87
CA GLY A 75 -8.82 11.66 -21.94
C GLY A 75 -8.35 11.67 -20.48
N ASP A 76 -9.32 11.54 -19.58
CA ASP A 76 -9.05 11.48 -18.14
C ASP A 76 -8.69 10.06 -17.74
N LEU A 77 -7.40 9.86 -17.42
CA LEU A 77 -6.87 8.56 -17.03
C LEU A 77 -7.57 8.05 -15.75
N GLN A 78 -8.01 6.81 -15.77
CA GLN A 78 -8.55 6.06 -14.64
C GLN A 78 -7.86 4.71 -14.60
N ALA A 79 -7.15 4.46 -13.50
CA ALA A 79 -6.30 3.29 -13.38
C ALA A 79 -6.15 2.90 -11.92
N VAL A 80 -6.26 1.62 -11.62
CA VAL A 80 -5.76 1.08 -10.34
C VAL A 80 -4.31 0.70 -10.57
N LEU A 81 -3.39 1.38 -9.89
CA LEU A 81 -1.96 1.13 -10.02
C LEU A 81 -1.58 -0.07 -9.17
N MET A 82 -1.98 -0.06 -7.90
CA MET A 82 -1.76 -1.16 -6.97
C MET A 82 -2.95 -1.25 -6.02
N ALA A 83 -3.44 -2.45 -5.78
CA ALA A 83 -4.39 -2.73 -4.72
C ALA A 83 -3.95 -4.01 -4.03
N HIS A 84 -3.78 -3.94 -2.72
CA HIS A 84 -3.42 -5.10 -1.92
C HIS A 84 -4.12 -5.01 -0.56
N GLY A 85 -4.69 -6.13 -0.13
CA GLY A 85 -5.53 -6.15 1.04
C GLY A 85 -5.93 -7.55 1.43
N GLY A 86 -6.22 -7.69 2.71
CA GLY A 86 -6.77 -8.88 3.33
C GLY A 86 -7.89 -8.51 4.29
N TYR A 87 -8.30 -9.46 5.12
CA TYR A 87 -9.45 -9.30 6.00
C TYR A 87 -9.37 -8.12 6.98
N PHE A 88 -8.16 -7.76 7.38
CA PHE A 88 -7.93 -6.84 8.51
C PHE A 88 -7.34 -5.49 8.10
N GLY A 89 -6.97 -5.33 6.83
CA GLY A 89 -6.42 -4.10 6.31
C GLY A 89 -6.20 -4.15 4.81
N GLU A 90 -6.47 -3.03 4.16
CA GLU A 90 -6.37 -2.90 2.71
C GLU A 90 -5.75 -1.56 2.35
N HIS A 91 -5.05 -1.51 1.23
CA HIS A 91 -4.62 -0.26 0.63
C HIS A 91 -4.79 -0.28 -0.89
N GLY A 92 -5.00 0.91 -1.45
CA GLY A 92 -5.19 1.11 -2.87
C GLY A 92 -4.51 2.39 -3.33
N PHE A 93 -3.68 2.27 -4.36
CA PHE A 93 -3.05 3.38 -5.07
C PHE A 93 -3.61 3.44 -6.49
N TYR A 94 -4.26 4.55 -6.84
CA TYR A 94 -5.06 4.62 -8.06
C TYR A 94 -5.22 6.06 -8.55
N ILE A 95 -5.62 6.20 -9.81
CA ILE A 95 -5.97 7.45 -10.47
C ILE A 95 -7.48 7.40 -10.74
N TYR A 96 -8.19 8.43 -10.30
CA TYR A 96 -9.63 8.53 -10.51
C TYR A 96 -10.05 9.99 -10.62
N GLN A 97 -10.87 10.30 -11.63
CA GLN A 97 -11.43 11.64 -11.87
C GLN A 97 -10.35 12.75 -11.84
N GLY A 98 -9.23 12.54 -12.53
CA GLY A 98 -8.15 13.53 -12.61
C GLY A 98 -7.39 13.74 -11.31
N LYS A 99 -7.52 12.83 -10.34
CA LYS A 99 -6.78 12.88 -9.06
C LYS A 99 -5.94 11.64 -8.87
N LEU A 100 -4.74 11.83 -8.33
CA LEU A 100 -3.95 10.74 -7.76
C LEU A 100 -4.50 10.47 -6.36
N CYS A 101 -4.82 9.22 -6.09
CA CYS A 101 -5.51 8.80 -4.88
C CYS A 101 -4.75 7.68 -4.19
N TYR A 102 -4.65 7.77 -2.87
CA TYR A 102 -4.23 6.66 -2.04
C TYR A 102 -5.23 6.46 -0.90
N VAL A 103 -5.61 5.22 -0.65
CA VAL A 103 -6.47 4.83 0.46
C VAL A 103 -5.77 3.76 1.29
N TYR A 104 -5.87 3.90 2.61
CA TYR A 104 -5.43 2.92 3.58
C TYR A 104 -6.57 2.67 4.57
N ASN A 105 -6.90 1.40 4.77
CA ASN A 105 -7.90 0.94 5.71
C ASN A 105 -7.24 0.09 6.79
N TRP A 106 -7.49 0.45 8.05
CA TRP A 106 -7.09 -0.31 9.22
C TRP A 106 -8.31 -0.65 10.05
N LEU A 107 -8.73 -1.91 10.05
CA LEU A 107 -9.87 -2.40 10.87
C LEU A 107 -11.15 -1.54 10.73
N GLY A 108 -11.44 -1.03 9.53
CA GLY A 108 -12.60 -0.19 9.25
C GLY A 108 -12.37 1.32 9.47
N GLN A 109 -11.18 1.71 9.93
CA GLN A 109 -10.73 3.09 9.97
C GLN A 109 -10.00 3.42 8.67
N GLN A 110 -10.67 4.19 7.82
CA GLN A 110 -10.16 4.52 6.49
C GLN A 110 -9.59 5.94 6.48
N GLN A 111 -8.37 6.07 5.95
CA GLN A 111 -7.77 7.35 5.60
C GLN A 111 -7.49 7.35 4.09
N LYS A 112 -7.98 8.38 3.42
CA LYS A 112 -7.77 8.63 1.99
C LYS A 112 -7.05 9.95 1.81
N ILE A 113 -6.02 9.97 0.97
CA ILE A 113 -5.35 11.20 0.52
C ILE A 113 -5.52 11.33 -0.99
N THR A 114 -5.69 12.57 -1.46
CA THR A 114 -5.77 12.86 -2.89
C THR A 114 -5.02 14.12 -3.24
N CYS A 115 -4.40 14.16 -4.42
CA CYS A 115 -3.95 15.40 -5.04
C CYS A 115 -4.43 15.47 -6.49
N ASP A 116 -4.48 16.68 -7.05
CA ASP A 116 -4.80 16.84 -8.47
C ASP A 116 -3.69 16.23 -9.33
N LEU A 117 -4.09 15.51 -10.37
CA LEU A 117 -3.20 14.95 -11.36
C LEU A 117 -3.26 15.85 -12.60
N PRO A 118 -2.23 16.67 -12.87
CA PRO A 118 -2.20 17.50 -14.06
C PRO A 118 -2.16 16.63 -15.31
N ARG A 119 -2.34 17.26 -16.48
CA ARG A 119 -2.15 16.56 -17.74
C ARG A 119 -0.69 16.24 -17.94
N LEU A 120 -0.36 14.95 -17.81
CA LEU A 120 1.00 14.44 -17.91
C LEU A 120 1.33 13.98 -19.33
N SER A 121 2.61 14.02 -19.68
CA SER A 121 3.16 13.50 -20.94
C SER A 121 4.51 12.84 -20.69
N GLY A 122 4.87 11.85 -21.52
CA GLY A 122 6.12 11.11 -21.36
C GLY A 122 6.09 10.13 -20.18
N GLU A 123 7.27 9.76 -19.70
CA GLU A 123 7.42 8.88 -18.54
C GLU A 123 7.30 9.68 -17.24
N VAL A 124 6.45 9.21 -16.34
CA VAL A 124 6.14 9.86 -15.07
C VAL A 124 6.24 8.85 -13.94
N LYS A 125 6.78 9.31 -12.81
CA LYS A 125 6.78 8.58 -11.55
C LYS A 125 5.70 9.13 -10.64
N LEU A 126 4.75 8.27 -10.26
CA LEU A 126 3.75 8.57 -9.24
C LEU A 126 4.12 7.80 -7.98
N LYS A 127 4.30 8.49 -6.86
CA LYS A 127 4.74 7.86 -5.62
C LYS A 127 3.83 8.22 -4.46
N VAL A 128 3.59 7.24 -3.59
CA VAL A 128 3.02 7.47 -2.25
C VAL A 128 4.03 7.02 -1.20
N GLU A 129 4.17 7.80 -0.15
CA GLU A 129 4.92 7.44 1.04
C GLU A 129 3.99 7.35 2.24
N PHE A 130 4.22 6.35 3.07
CA PHE A 130 3.47 6.10 4.29
C PHE A 130 4.44 6.02 5.46
N ALA A 131 4.22 6.89 6.45
CA ALA A 131 4.96 6.92 7.67
C ALA A 131 4.08 6.79 8.91
N LYS A 132 4.50 5.90 9.81
CA LYS A 132 3.94 5.80 11.17
C LYS A 132 4.74 6.68 12.11
N PRO A 133 4.11 7.47 13.00
CA PRO A 133 4.85 8.30 13.96
C PRO A 133 5.73 7.50 14.93
N LYS A 134 5.50 6.18 15.08
CA LYS A 134 6.32 5.28 15.88
C LYS A 134 6.22 3.84 15.36
N ILE A 135 7.32 3.09 15.41
CA ILE A 135 7.29 1.63 15.25
C ILE A 135 6.59 1.05 16.47
N ILE A 136 5.46 0.39 16.26
CA ILE A 136 4.72 -0.29 17.34
C ILE A 136 5.28 -1.70 17.41
N ALA A 137 5.91 -2.06 18.52
CA ALA A 137 6.32 -3.44 18.74
C ALA A 137 5.06 -4.32 18.88
N PRO A 138 5.07 -5.58 18.44
CA PRO A 138 3.92 -6.48 18.56
C PRO A 138 3.41 -6.63 20.01
N SER A 139 4.27 -6.39 20.99
CA SER A 139 4.02 -6.44 22.43
C SER A 139 3.48 -5.15 23.04
N ASP A 140 3.43 -4.04 22.28
CA ASP A 140 2.88 -2.78 22.79
C ASP A 140 1.35 -2.86 22.82
N GLU A 141 0.81 -3.17 24.01
CA GLU A 141 -0.62 -3.26 24.33
C GLU A 141 -1.41 -1.97 24.00
N LYS A 142 -0.69 -0.86 23.78
CA LYS A 142 -1.22 0.40 23.26
C LYS A 142 -0.94 0.51 21.75
N LEU A 143 -1.60 -0.34 20.98
CA LEU A 143 -1.85 -0.05 19.56
C LEU A 143 -2.61 1.28 19.53
N SER A 144 -1.90 2.39 19.28
CA SER A 144 -2.42 3.73 19.52
C SER A 144 -3.76 3.92 18.81
N ASP A 145 -4.77 4.32 19.58
CA ASP A 145 -6.13 4.68 19.16
C ASP A 145 -6.18 5.87 18.17
N SER A 146 -5.01 6.34 17.72
CA SER A 146 -4.83 7.35 16.67
C SER A 146 -4.18 6.72 15.43
N THR A 147 -5.00 6.25 14.49
CA THR A 147 -4.66 5.89 13.09
C THR A 147 -4.35 7.13 12.24
N ILE A 148 -3.69 8.14 12.81
CA ILE A 148 -3.23 9.29 12.05
C ILE A 148 -1.86 8.93 11.50
N TYR A 149 -1.86 8.46 10.25
CA TYR A 149 -0.63 8.19 9.53
C TYR A 149 -0.25 9.38 8.68
N GLU A 150 1.04 9.71 8.68
CA GLU A 150 1.58 10.71 7.78
C GLU A 150 1.72 10.04 6.42
N MET A 151 0.98 10.53 5.44
CA MET A 151 1.04 10.01 4.08
C MET A 151 1.25 11.17 3.12
N LYS A 152 2.10 10.95 2.12
CA LYS A 152 2.49 11.97 1.16
C LYS A 152 2.36 11.43 -0.26
N LEU A 153 1.93 12.28 -1.18
CA LEU A 153 1.88 11.98 -2.61
C LEU A 153 2.95 12.78 -3.35
N TYR A 154 3.56 12.14 -4.33
CA TYR A 154 4.60 12.72 -5.16
C TYR A 154 4.30 12.48 -6.63
N ILE A 155 4.56 13.50 -7.45
CA ILE A 155 4.56 13.41 -8.91
C ILE A 155 5.95 13.82 -9.37
N ASN A 156 6.66 12.93 -10.07
CA ASN A 156 8.05 13.13 -10.48
C ASN A 156 8.97 13.57 -9.32
N ASN A 157 8.83 12.90 -8.17
CA ASN A 157 9.54 13.19 -6.92
C ASN A 157 9.24 14.56 -6.28
N ILE A 158 8.26 15.31 -6.79
CA ILE A 158 7.80 16.57 -6.19
C ILE A 158 6.61 16.28 -5.28
N GLU A 159 6.75 16.59 -3.99
CA GLU A 159 5.67 16.47 -2.99
C GLU A 159 4.48 17.35 -3.39
N GLN A 160 3.28 16.78 -3.34
CA GLN A 160 2.04 17.46 -3.67
C GLN A 160 1.28 17.83 -2.40
N ASN A 161 0.55 18.95 -2.44
CA ASN A 161 -0.45 19.24 -1.42
C ASN A 161 -1.58 18.22 -1.54
N VAL A 162 -1.95 17.60 -0.42
CA VAL A 162 -2.96 16.53 -0.40
C VAL A 162 -4.19 16.94 0.41
N ASP A 163 -5.36 16.64 -0.13
CA ASP A 163 -6.61 16.63 0.62
C ASP A 163 -6.70 15.30 1.39
N ILE A 164 -7.03 15.37 2.69
CA ILE A 164 -7.11 14.20 3.55
C ILE A 164 -8.56 14.01 3.99
N ILE A 165 -9.14 12.87 3.64
CA ILE A 165 -10.48 12.45 4.06
C ILE A 165 -10.33 11.26 5.00
N ARG A 166 -11.00 11.32 6.16
CA ARG A 166 -11.00 10.26 7.16
C ARG A 166 -12.42 9.80 7.38
N THR A 167 -12.62 8.50 7.36
CA THR A 167 -13.93 7.89 7.55
C THR A 167 -13.82 6.76 8.55
N PHE A 168 -14.60 6.84 9.61
CA PHE A 168 -14.82 5.74 10.53
C PHE A 168 -16.06 5.00 10.02
N SER A 169 -15.87 3.75 9.60
CA SER A 169 -16.97 2.94 9.15
C SER A 169 -17.84 2.53 10.35
N ASN A 170 -19.13 2.88 10.33
CA ASN A 170 -20.15 2.28 11.19
C ASN A 170 -20.67 0.95 10.60
N HIS A 171 -19.98 0.38 9.62
CA HIS A 171 -20.52 -0.65 8.74
C HIS A 171 -20.33 -2.06 9.27
N THR A 172 -21.40 -2.85 9.20
CA THR A 172 -21.40 -4.30 9.37
C THR A 172 -20.67 -4.93 8.17
N PRO A 173 -19.68 -5.82 8.36
CA PRO A 173 -18.91 -6.35 7.24
C PRO A 173 -19.80 -7.24 6.37
N ASN A 174 -20.18 -6.74 5.20
CA ASN A 174 -20.62 -7.62 4.12
C ASN A 174 -19.34 -8.13 3.44
N PHE A 175 -19.10 -9.43 3.57
CA PHE A 175 -17.95 -10.11 2.98
C PHE A 175 -17.84 -9.79 1.48
N LEU A 176 -16.74 -9.16 1.07
CA LEU A 176 -16.49 -8.80 -0.32
C LEU A 176 -16.28 -10.07 -1.16
N THR A 177 -16.99 -10.13 -2.28
CA THR A 177 -16.85 -11.18 -3.29
C THR A 177 -15.53 -10.97 -4.04
N ARG A 178 -14.70 -12.02 -4.12
CA ARG A 178 -13.44 -11.98 -4.88
C ARG A 178 -13.75 -11.90 -6.38
N TYR A 179 -13.52 -10.75 -7.01
CA TYR A 179 -13.63 -10.60 -8.46
C TYR A 179 -12.33 -11.07 -9.11
N LYS A 180 -12.43 -12.09 -9.98
CA LYS A 180 -11.33 -12.52 -10.84
C LYS A 180 -11.25 -11.53 -12.01
N HIS A 181 -10.29 -10.63 -12.01
CA HIS A 181 -10.11 -9.65 -13.09
C HIS A 181 -8.74 -9.85 -13.74
N GLU A 182 -8.68 -9.76 -15.08
CA GLU A 182 -7.40 -9.58 -15.77
C GLU A 182 -6.89 -8.19 -15.43
N ILE A 183 -5.68 -8.07 -14.89
CA ILE A 183 -5.11 -6.76 -14.51
C ILE A 183 -4.69 -6.05 -15.80
N PRO A 184 -5.41 -5.01 -16.26
CA PRO A 184 -5.05 -4.34 -17.50
C PRO A 184 -3.70 -3.63 -17.31
N CYS A 185 -2.77 -3.85 -18.24
CA CYS A 185 -1.46 -3.20 -18.23
C CYS A 185 -1.45 -1.86 -18.99
N GLU A 186 -2.51 -1.59 -19.74
CA GLU A 186 -2.76 -0.34 -20.45
C GLU A 186 -4.09 0.27 -19.99
N PHE A 187 -4.05 1.56 -19.66
CA PHE A 187 -5.18 2.31 -19.14
C PHE A 187 -5.40 3.50 -20.06
N GLN A 188 -6.44 3.47 -20.88
CA GLN A 188 -6.76 4.55 -21.83
C GLN A 188 -5.54 5.03 -22.66
N GLY A 189 -4.66 4.10 -23.04
CA GLY A 189 -3.44 4.34 -23.80
C GLY A 189 -2.19 4.69 -22.97
N ALA A 190 -2.32 4.99 -21.68
CA ALA A 190 -1.19 5.04 -20.76
C ALA A 190 -0.69 3.62 -20.44
N LYS A 191 0.63 3.43 -20.36
CA LYS A 191 1.22 2.12 -20.13
C LYS A 191 1.97 2.09 -18.80
N LEU A 192 1.55 1.22 -17.89
CA LEU A 192 2.31 0.94 -16.68
C LEU A 192 3.63 0.27 -17.09
N ARG A 193 4.76 0.71 -16.52
CA ARG A 193 6.09 0.14 -16.80
C ARG A 193 6.56 -0.79 -15.70
N ARG A 194 6.41 -0.33 -14.46
CA ARG A 194 6.74 -1.10 -13.25
C ARG A 194 6.14 -0.42 -12.02
N ILE A 195 6.03 -1.19 -10.95
CA ILE A 195 5.72 -0.71 -9.60
C ILE A 195 6.84 -1.18 -8.69
N ILE A 196 7.37 -0.27 -7.87
CA ILE A 196 8.38 -0.57 -6.86
C ILE A 196 7.73 -0.33 -5.50
N VAL A 197 7.74 -1.36 -4.65
CA VAL A 197 7.34 -1.25 -3.24
C VAL A 197 8.60 -1.32 -2.40
N THR A 198 8.95 -0.21 -1.77
CA THR A 198 10.09 -0.13 -0.85
C THR A 198 9.55 -0.14 0.58
N ILE A 199 10.09 -1.01 1.43
CA ILE A 199 9.70 -1.17 2.83
C ILE A 199 10.93 -0.92 3.68
N THR A 200 10.80 -0.12 4.73
CA THR A 200 11.89 0.15 5.67
C THR A 200 11.45 0.10 7.14
N ASN A 201 12.40 -0.29 7.99
CA ASN A 201 12.32 -0.20 9.45
C ASN A 201 12.94 1.09 10.00
N ASP A 202 13.70 1.86 9.21
CA ASP A 202 14.30 3.14 9.62
C ASP A 202 13.81 4.28 8.71
N VAL A 203 13.14 5.27 9.31
CA VAL A 203 12.65 6.49 8.66
C VAL A 203 13.78 7.26 7.97
N ARG A 204 15.00 7.18 8.49
CA ARG A 204 16.16 7.89 7.95
C ARG A 204 16.61 7.38 6.58
N ALA A 205 16.14 6.19 6.16
CA ALA A 205 16.51 5.58 4.89
C ALA A 205 15.62 6.01 3.69
N ILE A 206 14.52 6.74 3.92
CA ILE A 206 13.60 7.16 2.84
C ILE A 206 14.07 8.47 2.17
N ASN A 207 14.88 9.27 2.87
CA ASN A 207 15.30 10.60 2.43
C ASN A 207 16.60 10.64 1.60
N ASP A 208 17.23 9.49 1.34
CA ASP A 208 18.43 9.46 0.51
C ASP A 208 18.03 9.26 -0.96
N ASP A 209 18.10 10.35 -1.73
CA ASP A 209 18.03 10.43 -3.20
C ASP A 209 19.22 9.68 -3.87
N GLN A 210 19.56 8.48 -3.39
CA GLN A 210 20.66 7.66 -3.88
C GLN A 210 20.11 6.35 -4.47
N LEU A 211 19.39 6.50 -5.59
CA LEU A 211 19.25 5.51 -6.66
C LEU A 211 19.33 6.19 -8.03
#